data_AF-A0A444XX33-F1
#
_entry.id   AF-A0A444XX33-F1
#
_cell.length_a   1.000
_cell.length_b   1.000
_cell.length_c   1.000
_cell.angle_alpha   90.00
_cell.angle_beta   90.00
_cell.angle_gamma   90.00
#
_symmetry.space_group_name_H-M   'P 1'
#
loop_
_entity.id
_entity.type
_entity.pdbx_description
1 polymer ?
#
loop_
_entity_poly.entity_id
_entity_poly.type
_entity_poly.pdbx_seq_one_letter_code
_entity_poly.pdbx_strand_id
1 'polypeptide(L)'
;MLPIMRNSKTKSIVITGHSIGGAIASLCSLWLLAYLQHISSSISVLCITFGSPMLGNQSFSNAILKERWGANFIHMVTKHDIMPRILFAPTMPHIAQLNSLLQFWQFSMANPSSLGNLAMQVTDGDKAELFSFVTTYLHHAATQEGVEGFFRPFGSFLFVSDEGAVCVESSAAVIKMMHLMFVTSSPDSNK
;
A
#
# COMPACT_ATOMS: atom_id res chain seq x y z
N MET A 1 8.05 -10.59 -19.66
CA MET A 1 6.72 -10.00 -19.91
C MET A 1 6.30 -10.09 -21.38
N LEU A 2 7.03 -9.47 -22.31
CA LEU A 2 6.73 -9.51 -23.76
C LEU A 2 6.50 -10.92 -24.37
N PRO A 3 7.24 -11.98 -23.98
CA PRO A 3 6.97 -13.33 -24.50
C PRO A 3 5.60 -13.89 -24.09
N ILE A 4 5.14 -13.58 -22.88
CA ILE A 4 3.83 -14.02 -22.34
C ILE A 4 2.70 -13.31 -23.09
N MET A 5 2.92 -12.06 -23.50
CA MET A 5 1.96 -11.24 -24.24
C MET A 5 1.82 -11.64 -25.72
N ARG A 6 2.85 -12.27 -26.31
CA ARG A 6 2.82 -12.81 -27.68
C ARG A 6 2.09 -14.16 -27.78
N ASN A 7 1.76 -14.76 -26.65
CA ASN A 7 0.98 -15.99 -26.63
C ASN A 7 -0.51 -15.66 -26.82
N SER A 8 -1.08 -16.05 -27.96
CA SER A 8 -2.50 -15.81 -28.31
C SER A 8 -3.51 -16.47 -27.36
N LYS A 9 -3.05 -17.40 -26.50
CA LYS A 9 -3.87 -18.03 -25.46
C LYS A 9 -3.96 -17.20 -24.17
N THR A 10 -3.07 -16.24 -23.94
CA THR A 10 -3.11 -15.40 -22.73
C THR A 10 -4.31 -14.47 -22.80
N LYS A 11 -5.24 -14.62 -21.84
CA LYS A 11 -6.44 -13.75 -21.73
C LYS A 11 -6.35 -12.76 -20.58
N SER A 12 -5.60 -13.10 -19.53
CA SER A 12 -5.45 -12.28 -18.33
C SER A 12 -4.04 -12.39 -17.76
N ILE A 13 -3.58 -11.30 -17.13
CA ILE A 13 -2.31 -11.22 -16.41
C ILE A 13 -2.63 -10.70 -15.01
N VAL A 14 -2.20 -11.45 -13.99
CA VAL A 14 -2.25 -11.00 -12.60
C VAL A 14 -0.85 -10.61 -12.16
N ILE A 15 -0.70 -9.41 -11.59
CA ILE A 15 0.55 -8.91 -11.03
C ILE A 15 0.34 -8.68 -9.54
N THR A 16 1.26 -9.15 -8.72
CA THR A 16 1.13 -9.04 -7.27
C THR A 16 2.45 -8.74 -6.60
N GLY A 17 2.38 -8.26 -5.37
CA GLY A 17 3.52 -8.03 -4.53
C GLY A 17 3.13 -7.63 -3.12
N HIS A 18 4.04 -7.86 -2.18
CA HIS A 18 3.92 -7.46 -0.79
C HIS A 18 4.83 -6.25 -0.51
N SER A 19 4.41 -5.35 0.39
CA SER A 19 5.20 -4.19 0.81
C SER A 19 5.67 -3.39 -0.42
N ILE A 20 6.96 -3.07 -0.53
CA ILE A 20 7.54 -2.38 -1.69
C ILE A 20 7.35 -3.14 -3.00
N GLY A 21 7.28 -4.48 -2.95
CA GLY A 21 6.95 -5.31 -4.12
C GLY A 21 5.53 -5.04 -4.64
N GLY A 22 4.59 -4.69 -3.76
CA GLY A 22 3.24 -4.28 -4.14
C GLY A 22 3.21 -2.93 -4.86
N ALA A 23 4.05 -1.99 -4.42
CA ALA A 23 4.23 -0.71 -5.10
C ALA A 23 4.81 -0.92 -6.51
N ILE A 24 5.84 -1.77 -6.63
CA ILE A 24 6.42 -2.15 -7.93
C ILE A 24 5.37 -2.84 -8.80
N ALA A 25 4.61 -3.79 -8.25
CA ALA A 25 3.54 -4.49 -8.96
C ALA A 25 2.49 -3.51 -9.52
N SER A 26 2.12 -2.48 -8.75
CA SER A 26 1.18 -1.45 -9.18
C SER A 26 1.72 -0.63 -10.35
N LEU A 27 2.98 -0.16 -10.25
CA LEU A 27 3.64 0.57 -11.33
C LEU A 27 3.81 -0.28 -12.59
N CYS A 28 4.20 -1.55 -12.44
CA CYS A 28 4.29 -2.49 -13.56
C CYS A 28 2.92 -2.73 -14.22
N SER A 29 1.84 -2.75 -13.44
CA SER A 29 0.48 -2.91 -13.95
C SER A 29 0.02 -1.69 -14.73
N LEU A 30 0.32 -0.47 -14.24
CA LEU A 30 0.05 0.77 -14.96
C LEU A 30 0.82 0.85 -16.27
N TRP A 31 2.10 0.49 -16.25
CA TRP A 31 2.90 0.39 -17.48
C TRP A 31 2.30 -0.61 -18.47
N LEU A 32 1.89 -1.79 -17.99
CA LEU A 32 1.29 -2.81 -18.83
C LEU A 32 -0.04 -2.34 -19.43
N LEU A 33 -0.91 -1.71 -18.64
CA LEU A 33 -2.19 -1.18 -19.09
C LEU A 33 -1.99 -0.15 -20.20
N ALA A 34 -1.08 0.81 -20.00
CA ALA A 34 -0.73 1.81 -21.01
C ALA A 34 -0.20 1.15 -22.31
N TYR A 35 0.68 0.16 -22.17
CA TYR A 35 1.23 -0.57 -23.31
C TYR A 35 0.15 -1.37 -24.06
N LEU A 36 -0.73 -2.09 -23.35
CA LEU A 36 -1.83 -2.87 -23.93
C LEU A 36 -2.83 -2.00 -24.68
N GLN A 37 -3.16 -0.83 -24.12
CA GLN A 37 -4.01 0.17 -24.77
C GLN A 37 -3.36 0.69 -26.06
N HIS A 38 -2.06 0.96 -26.04
CA HIS A 38 -1.32 1.39 -27.23
C HIS A 38 -1.33 0.35 -28.37
N ILE A 39 -1.24 -0.95 -28.04
CA ILE A 39 -1.27 -2.02 -29.05
C ILE A 39 -2.68 -2.57 -29.32
N SER A 40 -3.73 -1.93 -28.79
CA SER A 40 -5.13 -2.35 -28.92
C SER A 40 -5.39 -3.81 -28.54
N SER A 41 -4.71 -4.28 -27.48
CA SER A 41 -4.84 -5.65 -26.99
C SER A 41 -5.97 -5.78 -25.97
N SER A 42 -6.68 -6.91 -25.99
CA SER A 42 -7.80 -7.22 -25.09
C SER A 42 -7.40 -8.04 -23.86
N ILE A 43 -6.09 -8.18 -23.58
CA ILE A 43 -5.61 -8.88 -22.38
C ILE A 43 -6.05 -8.09 -21.14
N SER A 44 -6.73 -8.74 -20.19
CA SER A 44 -7.08 -8.11 -18.92
C SER A 44 -5.89 -8.10 -17.96
N VAL A 45 -5.78 -7.04 -17.16
CA VAL A 45 -4.75 -6.91 -16.11
C VAL A 45 -5.43 -6.80 -14.75
N LEU A 46 -4.96 -7.53 -13.76
CA LEU A 46 -5.36 -7.38 -12.37
C LEU A 46 -4.12 -7.23 -11.49
N CYS A 47 -4.09 -6.19 -10.67
CA CYS A 47 -3.06 -5.96 -9.68
C CYS A 47 -3.63 -6.21 -8.29
N ILE A 48 -3.01 -7.13 -7.54
CA ILE A 48 -3.36 -7.40 -6.15
C ILE A 48 -2.14 -7.14 -5.29
N THR A 49 -2.21 -6.20 -4.35
CA THR A 49 -1.07 -5.87 -3.48
C THR A 49 -1.38 -6.17 -2.02
N PHE A 50 -0.37 -6.55 -1.25
CA PHE A 50 -0.49 -6.84 0.18
C PHE A 50 0.38 -5.86 0.98
N GLY A 51 -0.23 -5.04 1.83
CA GLY A 51 0.53 -4.11 2.68
C GLY A 51 1.41 -3.13 1.90
N SER A 52 0.96 -2.70 0.72
CA SER A 52 1.75 -1.82 -0.14
C SER A 52 1.69 -0.37 0.35
N PRO A 53 2.81 0.37 0.34
CA PRO A 53 2.77 1.81 0.53
C PRO A 53 2.00 2.49 -0.62
N MET A 54 1.45 3.68 -0.34
CA MET A 54 0.70 4.46 -1.33
C MET A 54 1.59 4.94 -2.47
N LEU A 55 0.99 5.22 -3.64
CA LEU A 55 1.70 5.75 -4.79
C LEU A 55 1.04 7.01 -5.33
N GLY A 56 1.89 7.96 -5.71
CA GLY A 56 1.48 9.17 -6.39
C GLY A 56 0.62 10.11 -5.56
N ASN A 57 0.40 11.29 -6.14
CA ASN A 57 -0.39 12.36 -5.56
C ASN A 57 -1.81 12.39 -6.17
N GLN A 58 -2.54 13.48 -5.94
CA GLN A 58 -3.87 13.68 -6.53
C GLN A 58 -3.87 13.60 -8.05
N SER A 59 -2.89 14.20 -8.73
CA SER A 59 -2.80 14.15 -10.19
C SER A 59 -2.61 12.73 -10.72
N PHE A 60 -1.82 11.91 -10.01
CA PHE A 60 -1.63 10.50 -10.33
C PHE A 60 -2.93 9.70 -10.19
N SER A 61 -3.63 9.83 -9.05
CA SER A 61 -4.93 9.16 -8.84
C SER A 61 -5.99 9.62 -9.86
N ASN A 62 -6.04 10.92 -10.17
CA ASN A 62 -6.92 11.47 -11.21
C ASN A 62 -6.63 10.90 -12.61
N ALA A 63 -5.36 10.67 -12.97
CA ALA A 63 -5.01 10.07 -14.25
C ALA A 63 -5.54 8.62 -14.35
N ILE A 64 -5.36 7.83 -13.30
CA ILE A 64 -5.88 6.44 -13.23
C ILE A 64 -7.42 6.42 -13.33
N LEU A 65 -8.09 7.37 -12.67
CA LEU A 65 -9.53 7.51 -12.74
C LEU A 65 -10.01 7.85 -14.15
N LYS A 66 -9.35 8.79 -14.83
CA LYS A 66 -9.69 9.20 -16.21
C LYS A 66 -9.59 8.04 -17.20
N GLU A 67 -8.56 7.22 -17.08
CA GLU A 67 -8.38 6.02 -17.92
C GLU A 67 -9.27 4.83 -17.49
N ARG A 68 -10.05 4.98 -16.41
CA ARG A 68 -10.89 3.93 -15.80
C ARG A 68 -10.11 2.69 -15.38
N TRP A 69 -8.83 2.87 -15.07
CA TRP A 69 -7.94 1.77 -14.64
C TRP A 69 -8.11 1.37 -13.18
N GLY A 70 -8.87 2.13 -12.38
CA GLY A 70 -9.04 1.85 -10.94
C GLY A 70 -9.58 0.45 -10.64
N ALA A 71 -10.46 -0.09 -11.49
CA ALA A 71 -11.03 -1.44 -11.33
C ALA A 71 -9.98 -2.57 -11.49
N ASN A 72 -8.79 -2.26 -12.01
CA ASN A 72 -7.70 -3.22 -12.16
C ASN A 72 -6.87 -3.38 -10.89
N PHE A 73 -7.13 -2.63 -9.81
CA PHE A 73 -6.28 -2.61 -8.62
C PHE A 73 -7.05 -2.95 -7.35
N ILE A 74 -6.52 -3.92 -6.59
CA ILE A 74 -7.01 -4.32 -5.27
C ILE A 74 -5.84 -4.25 -4.28
N HIS A 75 -5.99 -3.41 -3.26
CA HIS A 75 -4.99 -3.19 -2.21
C HIS A 75 -5.47 -3.80 -0.91
N MET A 76 -4.83 -4.89 -0.47
CA MET A 76 -5.13 -5.52 0.81
C MET A 76 -4.39 -4.83 1.95
N VAL A 77 -5.12 -4.48 2.99
CA VAL A 77 -4.64 -3.72 4.15
C VAL A 77 -5.14 -4.38 5.42
N THR A 78 -4.23 -4.74 6.31
CA THR A 78 -4.60 -5.29 7.63
C THR A 78 -4.63 -4.19 8.69
N LYS A 79 -5.30 -4.45 9.81
CA LYS A 79 -5.46 -3.49 10.92
C LYS A 79 -4.13 -2.88 11.40
N HIS A 80 -3.12 -3.71 11.66
CA HIS A 80 -1.87 -3.29 12.31
C HIS A 80 -0.74 -2.86 11.34
N ASP A 81 -0.93 -2.98 10.03
CA ASP A 81 0.17 -2.80 9.07
C ASP A 81 0.53 -1.32 8.81
N ILE A 82 1.67 -0.85 9.30
CA ILE A 82 2.10 0.53 9.09
C ILE A 82 2.41 0.87 7.62
N MET A 83 2.71 -0.10 6.76
CA MET A 83 3.26 0.15 5.42
C MET A 83 2.34 0.96 4.50
N PRO A 84 1.03 0.65 4.38
CA PRO A 84 0.11 1.48 3.60
C PRO A 84 -0.08 2.89 4.15
N ARG A 85 0.30 3.15 5.40
CA ARG A 85 0.12 4.43 6.10
C ARG A 85 1.37 5.29 6.12
N ILE A 86 2.55 4.71 5.91
CA ILE A 86 3.84 5.33 6.20
C ILE A 86 4.13 6.59 5.37
N LEU A 87 3.63 6.64 4.14
CA LEU A 87 3.86 7.76 3.22
C LEU A 87 2.87 8.93 3.41
N PHE A 88 1.96 8.85 4.37
CA PHE A 88 1.18 10.02 4.78
C PHE A 88 2.00 10.96 5.67
N ALA A 89 3.08 10.47 6.28
CA ALA A 89 3.99 11.26 7.10
C ALA A 89 5.31 11.54 6.36
N PRO A 90 5.98 12.69 6.61
CA PRO A 90 7.33 12.94 6.12
C PRO A 90 8.31 11.89 6.65
N THR A 91 9.10 11.28 5.78
CA THR A 91 10.00 10.17 6.17
C THR A 91 11.32 10.61 6.80
N MET A 92 11.70 11.88 6.65
CA MET A 92 13.00 12.41 7.09
C MET A 92 13.24 12.35 8.61
N PRO A 93 12.27 12.72 9.48
CA PRO A 93 12.51 12.73 10.93
C PRO A 93 12.78 11.34 11.54
N HIS A 94 12.33 10.26 10.89
CA HIS A 94 12.42 8.89 11.39
C HIS A 94 13.09 7.93 10.39
N ILE A 95 13.97 8.45 9.52
CA ILE A 95 14.56 7.67 8.43
C ILE A 95 15.42 6.50 8.95
N ALA A 96 16.05 6.65 10.11
CA ALA A 96 16.83 5.59 10.74
C ALA A 96 15.94 4.41 11.17
N GLN A 97 14.85 4.70 11.90
CA GLN A 97 13.86 3.71 12.32
C GLN A 97 13.23 3.03 11.10
N LEU A 98 12.89 3.82 10.07
CA LEU A 98 12.33 3.32 8.81
C LEU A 98 13.29 2.36 8.11
N ASN A 99 14.58 2.71 8.03
CA ASN A 99 15.60 1.85 7.42
C ASN A 99 15.75 0.53 8.20
N SER A 100 15.74 0.58 9.54
CA SER A 100 15.78 -0.64 10.36
C SER A 100 14.56 -1.54 10.13
N LEU A 101 13.35 -0.96 10.03
CA LEU A 101 12.12 -1.72 9.73
C LEU A 101 12.15 -2.32 8.31
N LEU A 102 12.62 -1.57 7.32
CA LEU A 102 12.77 -2.05 5.95
C LEU A 102 13.76 -3.21 5.87
N GLN A 103 14.91 -3.10 6.55
CA GLN A 103 15.89 -4.20 6.64
C GLN A 103 15.30 -5.42 7.33
N PHE A 104 14.54 -5.23 8.41
CA PHE A 104 13.84 -6.31 9.10
C PHE A 104 12.86 -7.03 8.16
N TRP A 105 12.02 -6.31 7.41
CA TRP A 105 11.09 -6.94 6.48
C TRP A 105 11.80 -7.63 5.31
N GLN A 106 12.85 -7.02 4.76
CA GLN A 106 13.67 -7.63 3.71
C GLN A 106 14.29 -8.95 4.18
N PHE A 107 14.86 -8.96 5.39
CA PHE A 107 15.48 -10.14 5.95
C PHE A 107 14.45 -11.23 6.29
N SER A 108 13.31 -10.84 6.89
CA SER A 108 12.22 -11.77 7.20
C SER A 108 11.67 -12.46 5.95
N MET A 109 11.61 -11.75 4.82
CA MET A 109 11.21 -12.35 3.54
C MET A 109 12.29 -13.23 2.91
N ALA A 110 13.57 -12.88 3.07
CA ALA A 110 14.68 -13.63 2.49
C ALA A 110 15.02 -14.91 3.30
N ASN A 111 14.86 -14.87 4.62
CA ASN A 111 15.24 -15.97 5.53
C ASN A 111 14.17 -16.19 6.62
N PRO A 112 13.04 -16.85 6.31
CA PRO A 112 11.94 -17.04 7.27
C PRO A 112 12.34 -17.85 8.51
N SER A 113 13.34 -18.73 8.39
CA SER A 113 13.81 -19.63 9.43
C SER A 113 14.76 -18.99 10.45
N SER A 114 15.24 -17.77 10.22
CA SER A 114 16.19 -17.07 11.12
C SER A 114 15.59 -15.83 11.78
N LEU A 115 14.25 -15.74 11.83
CA LEU A 115 13.48 -14.62 12.37
C LEU A 115 13.91 -14.23 13.80
N GLY A 116 14.36 -15.20 14.61
CA GLY A 116 14.81 -14.97 15.99
C GLY A 116 16.23 -14.41 16.14
N ASN A 117 17.04 -14.39 15.08
CA ASN A 117 18.45 -13.94 15.14
C ASN A 117 18.65 -12.47 14.78
N LEU A 118 17.60 -11.76 14.36
CA LEU A 118 17.69 -10.33 14.10
C LEU A 118 17.36 -9.59 15.40
N ALA A 119 18.40 -9.14 16.11
CA ALA A 119 18.23 -8.15 17.16
C ALA A 119 17.66 -6.88 16.51
N MET A 120 16.35 -6.70 16.61
CA MET A 120 15.67 -5.50 16.19
C MET A 120 16.22 -4.34 17.04
N GLN A 121 16.99 -3.45 16.41
CA GLN A 121 17.56 -2.26 17.08
C GLN A 121 16.52 -1.17 17.36
N VAL A 122 15.25 -1.39 16.99
CA VAL A 122 14.16 -0.45 17.20
C VAL A 122 13.51 -0.76 18.55
N THR A 123 13.66 0.12 19.53
CA THR A 123 13.04 -0.07 20.85
C THR A 123 11.52 0.01 20.76
N ASP A 124 10.79 -0.50 21.75
CA ASP A 124 9.33 -0.33 21.77
C ASP A 124 8.94 1.17 21.89
N GLY A 125 9.80 1.99 22.48
CA GLY A 125 9.68 3.45 22.47
C GLY A 125 9.76 4.04 21.07
N ASP A 126 10.75 3.62 20.27
CA ASP A 126 10.90 4.07 18.87
C ASP A 126 9.71 3.65 18.00
N LYS A 127 9.17 2.46 18.22
CA LYS A 127 7.95 1.99 17.53
C LYS A 127 6.75 2.85 17.91
N ALA A 128 6.56 3.14 19.19
CA ALA A 128 5.45 3.97 19.67
C ALA A 128 5.55 5.40 19.13
N GLU A 129 6.76 5.95 19.07
CA GLU A 129 7.01 7.27 18.48
C GLU A 129 6.66 7.28 16.99
N LEU A 130 7.17 6.31 16.21
CA LEU A 130 6.87 6.21 14.78
C LEU A 130 5.37 6.01 14.53
N PHE A 131 4.72 5.16 15.33
CA PHE A 131 3.29 4.91 15.25
C PHE A 131 2.48 6.19 15.52
N SER A 132 2.82 6.92 16.59
CA SER A 132 2.17 8.19 16.96
C SER A 132 2.38 9.25 15.88
N PHE A 133 3.59 9.32 15.33
CA PHE A 133 3.95 10.22 14.25
C PHE A 133 3.12 9.95 12.99
N VAL A 134 3.11 8.71 12.49
CA VAL A 134 2.30 8.31 11.32
C VAL A 134 0.80 8.55 11.57
N THR A 135 0.32 8.20 12.76
CA THR A 135 -1.10 8.41 13.15
C THR A 135 -1.49 9.87 13.09
N THR A 136 -0.64 10.78 13.58
CA THR A 136 -0.90 12.23 13.59
C THR A 136 -1.10 12.76 12.16
N TYR A 137 -0.19 12.44 11.25
CA TYR A 137 -0.31 12.88 9.85
C TYR A 137 -1.50 12.24 9.13
N LEU A 138 -1.79 10.97 9.44
CA LEU A 138 -2.94 10.28 8.87
C LEU A 138 -4.27 10.86 9.36
N HIS A 139 -4.36 11.28 10.63
CA HIS A 139 -5.49 12.03 11.18
C HIS A 139 -5.72 13.35 10.43
N HIS A 140 -4.64 14.11 10.17
CA HIS A 140 -4.72 15.32 9.37
C HIS A 140 -5.23 15.03 7.95
N ALA A 141 -4.71 13.99 7.29
CA ALA A 141 -5.17 13.59 5.96
C ALA A 141 -6.64 13.13 5.94
N ALA A 142 -7.13 12.52 7.03
CA ALA A 142 -8.51 12.05 7.15
C ALA A 142 -9.53 13.16 7.41
N THR A 143 -9.09 14.27 8.02
CA THR A 143 -9.96 15.40 8.42
C THR A 143 -9.93 16.57 7.44
N GLN A 144 -8.82 16.75 6.73
CA GLN A 144 -8.63 17.86 5.79
C GLN A 144 -8.77 17.37 4.35
N GLU A 145 -10.01 17.32 3.85
CA GLU A 145 -10.29 16.95 2.46
C GLU A 145 -9.71 18.01 1.51
N GLY A 146 -8.95 17.56 0.49
CA GLY A 146 -8.42 18.44 -0.56
C GLY A 146 -7.07 19.09 -0.29
N VAL A 147 -6.41 18.84 0.85
CA VAL A 147 -5.06 19.38 1.11
C VAL A 147 -4.02 18.72 0.19
N GLU A 148 -3.34 19.55 -0.61
CA GLU A 148 -2.22 19.13 -1.46
C GLU A 148 -1.01 18.70 -0.62
N GLY A 149 -0.24 17.74 -1.12
CA GLY A 149 1.02 17.28 -0.49
C GLY A 149 1.01 15.84 0.02
N PHE A 150 -0.16 15.21 0.17
CA PHE A 150 -0.26 13.81 0.58
C PHE A 150 -0.38 12.85 -0.61
N PHE A 151 0.09 11.62 -0.40
CA PHE A 151 -0.21 10.52 -1.30
C PHE A 151 -1.72 10.25 -1.34
N ARG A 152 -2.23 9.80 -2.50
CA ARG A 152 -3.66 9.59 -2.69
C ARG A 152 -3.97 8.13 -3.06
N PRO A 153 -4.95 7.51 -2.37
CA PRO A 153 -5.46 6.21 -2.78
C PRO A 153 -5.99 6.21 -4.22
N PHE A 154 -5.80 5.08 -4.90
CA PHE A 154 -6.44 4.73 -6.16
C PHE A 154 -6.78 3.24 -6.14
N GLY A 155 -7.77 2.83 -6.94
CA GLY A 155 -8.24 1.44 -6.93
C GLY A 155 -9.08 1.08 -5.71
N SER A 156 -9.32 -0.22 -5.54
CA SER A 156 -10.13 -0.77 -4.45
C SER A 156 -9.27 -1.14 -3.26
N PHE A 157 -9.68 -0.79 -2.05
CA PHE A 157 -8.99 -1.17 -0.82
C PHE A 157 -9.81 -2.19 -0.05
N LEU A 158 -9.23 -3.37 0.17
CA LEU A 158 -9.81 -4.41 0.99
C LEU A 158 -9.16 -4.35 2.38
N PHE A 159 -9.90 -3.80 3.34
CA PHE A 159 -9.49 -3.77 4.74
C PHE A 159 -9.88 -5.07 5.43
N VAL A 160 -8.93 -5.72 6.09
CA VAL A 160 -9.08 -7.07 6.67
C VAL A 160 -8.79 -7.07 8.17
N SER A 161 -9.66 -7.72 8.93
CA SER A 161 -9.51 -8.06 10.35
C SER A 161 -9.95 -9.50 10.61
N ASP A 162 -9.90 -9.92 11.86
CA ASP A 162 -10.40 -11.22 12.33
C ASP A 162 -11.93 -11.32 12.28
N GLU A 163 -12.65 -10.21 12.33
CA GLU A 163 -14.11 -10.19 12.19
C GLU A 163 -14.59 -10.22 10.73
N GLY A 164 -13.70 -9.98 9.76
CA GLY A 164 -14.00 -10.06 8.34
C GLY A 164 -13.24 -9.07 7.47
N ALA A 165 -13.84 -8.68 6.35
CA ALA A 165 -13.23 -7.74 5.42
C ALA A 165 -14.27 -6.79 4.81
N VAL A 166 -13.84 -5.55 4.52
CA VAL A 166 -14.65 -4.53 3.86
C VAL A 166 -13.90 -3.92 2.68
N CYS A 167 -14.57 -3.81 1.53
CA CYS A 167 -14.03 -3.16 0.35
C CYS A 167 -14.45 -1.68 0.32
N VAL A 168 -13.49 -0.79 0.09
CA VAL A 168 -13.69 0.66 0.08
C VAL A 168 -12.96 1.26 -1.13
N GLU A 169 -13.67 2.07 -1.91
CA GLU A 169 -13.13 2.66 -3.16
C GLU A 169 -12.98 4.18 -3.09
N SER A 170 -13.78 4.87 -2.26
CA SER A 170 -13.68 6.32 -2.12
C SER A 170 -12.37 6.70 -1.44
N SER A 171 -11.55 7.52 -2.12
CA SER A 171 -10.26 7.97 -1.60
C SER A 171 -10.35 8.54 -0.18
N ALA A 172 -11.36 9.38 0.09
CA ALA A 172 -11.60 9.95 1.42
C ALA A 172 -11.96 8.88 2.46
N ALA A 173 -12.81 7.91 2.09
CA ALA A 173 -13.20 6.82 2.98
C ALA A 173 -12.02 5.87 3.26
N VAL A 174 -11.17 5.62 2.26
CA VAL A 174 -9.93 4.82 2.43
C VAL A 174 -9.00 5.49 3.44
N ILE A 175 -8.75 6.80 3.32
CA ILE A 175 -7.89 7.52 4.27
C ILE A 175 -8.49 7.49 5.68
N LYS A 176 -9.80 7.69 5.82
CA LYS A 176 -10.51 7.59 7.11
C LYS A 176 -10.41 6.19 7.70
N MET A 177 -10.58 5.13 6.90
CA MET A 177 -10.41 3.74 7.35
C MET A 177 -8.97 3.41 7.74
N MET A 178 -7.98 3.88 6.96
CA MET A 178 -6.56 3.76 7.32
C MET A 178 -6.29 4.35 8.71
N HIS A 179 -6.82 5.55 8.98
CA HIS A 179 -6.69 6.20 10.29
C HIS A 179 -7.37 5.41 11.41
N LEU A 180 -8.67 5.11 11.26
CA LEU A 180 -9.48 4.49 12.31
C LEU A 180 -8.97 3.08 12.67
N MET A 181 -8.61 2.28 11.65
CA MET A 181 -8.06 0.95 11.90
C MET A 181 -6.68 1.00 12.55
N PHE A 182 -5.87 2.01 12.23
CA PHE A 182 -4.55 2.14 12.82
C PHE A 182 -4.66 2.60 14.28
N VAL A 183 -5.48 3.60 14.62
CA VAL A 183 -5.65 4.05 16.02
C VAL A 183 -6.21 2.95 16.93
N THR A 184 -7.19 2.18 16.45
CA THR A 184 -7.78 1.04 17.19
C THR A 184 -6.85 -0.17 17.29
N SER A 185 -5.64 -0.06 16.73
CA SER A 185 -4.60 -1.08 16.77
C SER A 185 -3.54 -0.82 17.86
N SER A 186 -3.62 0.33 18.55
CA SER A 186 -2.70 0.70 19.64
C SER A 186 -2.79 -0.28 20.81
N PRO A 187 -1.66 -0.71 21.40
CA PRO A 187 -1.64 -1.63 22.55
C PRO A 187 -2.39 -1.11 23.80
N ASP A 188 -2.69 0.19 23.87
CA ASP A 188 -3.50 0.78 24.96
C ASP A 188 -5.02 0.57 24.80
N SER A 189 -5.48 0.04 23.66
CA SER A 189 -6.91 -0.18 23.37
C SER A 189 -7.48 -1.46 23.97
N ASN A 190 -6.70 -2.24 24.72
CA ASN A 190 -7.21 -3.28 25.60
C ASN A 190 -7.66 -2.67 26.94
N LYS A 191 -8.84 -2.04 26.91
CA LYS A 191 -9.73 -1.88 28.05
C LYS A 191 -11.15 -2.25 27.65
#